data_AF-C3YW73-F1
#
_entry.id   AF-C3YW73-F1
#
_cell.length_a   1.000
_cell.length_b   1.000
_cell.length_c   1.000
_cell.angle_alpha   90.00
_cell.angle_beta   90.00
_cell.angle_gamma   90.00
#
_symmetry.space_group_name_H-M   'P 1'
#
loop_
_entity.id
_entity.type
_entity.pdbx_description
1 polymer ?
#
loop_
_entity_poly.entity_id
_entity_poly.type
_entity_poly.pdbx_seq_one_letter_code
_entity_poly.pdbx_strand_id
1 'polypeptide(L)' 'VVGVIGNGLVILVIARSKDMRTVTNVYVVNMAVTDFAYLVFSVPPAAIVFAASEWPLGEAMCK' A
#
# COMPACT_ATOMS: atom_id res chain seq x y z
N VAL A 1 -5.37 8.85 0.58
CA VAL A 1 -6.66 8.47 -0.05
C VAL A 1 -6.49 8.15 -1.53
N VAL A 2 -6.08 9.10 -2.37
CA VAL A 2 -5.94 8.88 -3.83
C VAL A 2 -5.00 7.71 -4.16
N GLY A 3 -3.85 7.58 -3.48
CA GLY A 3 -2.94 6.46 -3.71
C GLY A 3 -3.51 5.08 -3.32
N VAL A 4 -4.34 5.00 -2.27
CA VAL A 4 -4.99 3.75 -1.85
C VAL A 4 -6.02 3.33 -2.90
N ILE A 5 -6.83 4.27 -3.37
CA ILE A 5 -7.84 4.03 -4.40
C ILE A 5 -7.19 3.68 -5.73
N GLY A 6 -6.17 4.44 -6.16
CA GLY A 6 -5.47 4.23 -7.43
C GLY A 6 -4.76 2.89 -7.49
N ASN A 7 -3.94 2.55 -6.49
CA ASN A 7 -3.23 1.28 -6.46
C ASN A 7 -4.18 0.08 -6.28
N GLY A 8 -5.24 0.25 -5.47
CA GLY A 8 -6.29 -0.77 -5.35
C GLY A 8 -7.01 -1.04 -6.67
N LEU A 9 -7.33 0.00 -7.44
CA LEU A 9 -7.92 -0.15 -8.77
C LEU A 9 -6.98 -0.84 -9.76
N VAL A 10 -5.70 -0.50 -9.77
CA VAL A 10 -4.69 -1.16 -10.62
C VAL A 10 -4.64 -2.67 -10.33
N ILE A 11 -4.59 -3.05 -9.06
CA ILE A 11 -4.60 -4.46 -8.63
C ILE A 11 -5.90 -5.14 -9.10
N LEU A 12 -7.06 -4.50 -8.89
CA LEU A 12 -8.36 -5.06 -9.28
C LEU A 12 -8.50 -5.26 -10.79
N VAL A 13 -8.12 -4.26 -11.58
CA VAL A 13 -8.23 -4.29 -13.05
C VAL A 13 -7.34 -5.39 -13.63
N ILE A 14 -6.10 -5.50 -13.17
CA ILE A 14 -5.17 -6.55 -13.66
C ILE A 14 -5.59 -7.94 -13.15
N ALA A 15 -6.10 -8.05 -11.92
CA ALA A 15 -6.60 -9.32 -11.39
C ALA A 15 -7.82 -9.85 -12.17
N ARG A 16 -8.72 -8.94 -12.59
CA ARG A 16 -9.94 -9.26 -13.35
C ARG A 16 -9.68 -9.53 -14.83
N SER A 17 -8.75 -8.81 -15.45
CA SER A 17 -8.43 -8.99 -16.86
C SER A 17 -7.40 -10.09 -17.07
N LYS A 18 -7.85 -11.29 -17.44
CA LYS A 18 -6.96 -12.44 -17.74
C LYS A 18 -6.00 -12.16 -18.89
N ASP A 19 -6.42 -11.39 -19.89
CA ASP A 19 -5.57 -10.99 -21.04
C ASP A 19 -4.44 -10.04 -20.62
N MET A 20 -4.58 -9.36 -19.49
CA MET A 20 -3.56 -8.44 -18.96
C MET A 20 -2.54 -9.15 -18.07
N ARG A 21 -2.50 -10.48 -17.99
CA ARG A 21 -1.49 -11.23 -17.21
C ARG A 21 -0.21 -11.47 -17.99
N THR A 22 0.42 -10.40 -18.46
CA THR A 22 1.74 -10.42 -19.11
C THR A 22 2.84 -10.12 -18.09
N VAL A 23 4.10 -10.48 -18.41
CA VAL A 23 5.26 -10.26 -17.52
C VAL A 23 5.36 -8.80 -17.05
N THR A 24 5.11 -7.84 -17.95
CA THR A 24 5.12 -6.41 -17.64
C THR A 24 4.05 -6.02 -16.62
N ASN A 25 2.83 -6.57 -16.74
CA ASN A 25 1.74 -6.24 -15.81
C ASN A 25 1.93 -6.89 -14.43
N VAL A 26 2.70 -7.97 -14.31
CA VAL A 26 3.09 -8.53 -13.00
C VAL A 26 3.96 -7.54 -12.24
N TYR A 27 4.90 -6.86 -12.88
CA TYR A 27 5.70 -5.81 -12.24
C TYR A 27 4.84 -4.63 -11.78
N VAL A 28 3.86 -4.22 -12.60
CA VAL A 28 2.91 -3.15 -12.25
C VAL A 28 2.06 -3.54 -11.04
N VAL A 29 1.55 -4.78 -10.98
CA VAL A 29 0.82 -5.26 -9.80
C VAL A 29 1.71 -5.29 -8.57
N ASN A 30 2.96 -5.77 -8.69
CA ASN A 30 3.88 -5.81 -7.55
C ASN A 30 4.18 -4.40 -7.00
N MET A 31 4.39 -3.42 -7.88
CA MET A 31 4.53 -2.02 -7.50
C MET A 31 3.27 -1.52 -6.78
N ALA A 32 2.09 -1.72 -7.37
CA ALA A 32 0.83 -1.28 -6.78
C ALA A 32 0.52 -1.95 -5.42
N VAL A 33 0.85 -3.24 -5.25
CA VAL A 33 0.72 -3.95 -3.96
C VAL A 33 1.65 -3.34 -2.92
N THR A 34 2.89 -3.04 -3.29
CA THR A 34 3.87 -2.42 -2.39
C THR A 34 3.40 -1.04 -1.94
N ASP A 35 2.94 -0.20 -2.88
CA ASP A 35 2.43 1.13 -2.58
C ASP A 35 1.17 1.07 -1.71
N PHE A 36 0.24 0.15 -2.03
CA PHE A 36 -0.97 -0.04 -1.24
C PHE A 36 -0.63 -0.48 0.20
N ALA A 37 0.28 -1.44 0.36
CA ALA A 37 0.74 -1.89 1.67
C ALA A 37 1.42 -0.75 2.44
N TYR A 38 2.30 0.02 1.81
CA TYR A 38 2.93 1.17 2.45
C TYR A 38 1.93 2.22 2.92
N LEU A 39 0.94 2.55 2.09
CA LEU A 39 -0.11 3.52 2.43
C LEU A 39 -1.02 3.05 3.57
N VAL A 40 -1.21 1.75 3.73
CA VAL A 40 -2.07 1.17 4.78
C VAL A 40 -1.30 0.92 6.07
N PHE A 41 -0.07 0.40 5.99
CA PHE A 41 0.69 -0.03 7.15
C PHE A 41 1.69 1.01 7.64
N SER A 42 2.30 1.80 6.77
CA SER A 42 3.37 2.73 7.16
C SER A 42 2.87 4.16 7.38
N VAL A 43 1.90 4.62 6.60
CA VAL A 43 1.40 6.00 6.68
C VAL A 43 0.62 6.29 7.96
N PRO A 44 -0.31 5.45 8.44
CA PRO A 44 -1.05 5.76 9.66
C PRO A 44 -0.17 5.82 10.92
N PRO A 45 0.77 4.87 11.16
CA PRO A 45 1.72 4.99 12.27
C PRO A 45 2.57 6.24 12.19
N ALA A 46 3.11 6.56 11.01
CA ALA A 46 3.88 7.78 10.83
C ALA A 46 3.05 9.03 11.17
N ALA A 47 1.81 9.11 10.68
CA ALA A 47 0.91 10.21 10.97
C ALA A 47 0.59 10.34 12.47
N ILE A 48 0.40 9.22 13.17
CA ILE A 48 0.18 9.18 14.61
C ILE A 48 1.40 9.72 15.37
N VAL A 49 2.61 9.30 15.00
CA VAL A 49 3.86 9.78 15.61
C VAL A 49 4.05 11.27 15.36
N PHE A 50 3.79 11.73 14.14
CA PHE A 50 3.85 13.16 13.81
C PHE A 50 2.85 13.98 14.64
N ALA A 51 1.66 13.44 14.93
CA ALA A 51 0.65 14.13 15.74
C ALA A 51 0.93 14.05 17.26
N ALA A 52 1.44 12.92 17.75
CA ALA A 52 1.65 12.66 19.17
C ALA A 52 3.03 13.09 19.69
N SER A 53 4.00 13.39 18.81
CA SER A 53 5.41 13.73 19.13
C SER A 53 6.21 12.63 19.84
N GLU A 54 5.56 11.52 20.19
CA GLU A 54 6.09 10.34 20.88
C GLU A 54 5.50 9.08 20.22
N TRP A 55 6.07 7.90 20.46
CA TRP A 55 5.61 6.63 19.85
C TRP A 55 4.55 5.92 20.73
N PRO A 56 3.25 5.93 20.37
CA PRO A 56 2.21 5.39 21.24
C PRO A 56 1.75 3.97 20.84
N LEU A 57 2.26 3.42 19.74
CA LEU A 57 1.78 2.15 19.13
C LEU A 57 2.43 0.89 19.74
N GLY A 58 3.27 1.05 20.77
CA GLY A 58 3.98 -0.04 21.45
C GLY A 58 5.15 -0.63 20.65
N GLU A 59 5.96 -1.48 21.28
CA GLU A 59 7.18 -2.04 20.66
C GLU A 59 6.90 -2.97 19.47
N ALA A 60 5.75 -3.64 19.45
CA ALA A 60 5.39 -4.59 18.39
C ALA A 60 5.20 -3.96 17.01
N MET A 61 4.89 -2.66 16.95
CA MET A 61 4.81 -1.88 15.70
C MET A 61 6.06 -1.03 15.46
N CYS A 62 6.92 -0.90 16.47
CA CYS A 62 8.19 -0.18 16.38
C CYS A 62 9.31 -1.05 15.78
N LYS A 63 9.15 -2.38 15.82
CA LYS A 63 9.99 -3.38 15.16
C LYS A 63 9.34 -3.87 13.87
#